data_AF-L0AL29-F1
#
_entry.id   AF-L0AL29-F1
#
_cell.length_a   1.000
_cell.length_b   1.000
_cell.length_c   1.000
_cell.angle_alpha   90.00
_cell.angle_beta   90.00
_cell.angle_gamma   90.00
#
_symmetry.space_group_name_H-M   'P 1'
#
loop_
_entity.id
_entity.type
_entity.pdbx_description
1 polymer ?
#
loop_
_entity_poly.entity_id
_entity_poly.type
_entity_poly.pdbx_seq_one_letter_code
_entity_poly.pdbx_strand_id
1 'polypeptide(L)'
;MTDDTDIQPGDVALDRTQGRPVHVLEDTEQTALEWSNENGYDLLENYGNERCGTTASDRVFEVAYCSSIQSEPSKTYAMPESRLDRVETEKADDGRQVYDRIVVDVLEQLFQRAGQDDEGAVNVLEQYATDVGIDAEAVDEARELAEAAQFGGDA
;
A
#
# COMPACT_ATOMS: atom_id res chain seq x y z
N MET A 1 1.41 -3.56 -14.38
CA MET A 1 2.01 -3.89 -13.09
C MET A 1 2.13 -2.56 -12.39
N THR A 2 1.15 -2.24 -11.55
CA THR A 2 1.35 -1.26 -10.48
C THR A 2 2.42 -1.87 -9.59
N ASP A 3 3.47 -1.11 -9.27
CA ASP A 3 4.36 -1.54 -8.20
C ASP A 3 3.48 -1.62 -6.94
N ASP A 4 3.61 -2.69 -6.16
CA ASP A 4 2.78 -2.93 -4.96
C ASP A 4 2.97 -1.81 -3.89
N THR A 5 3.92 -0.92 -4.14
CA THR A 5 4.23 0.27 -3.35
C THR A 5 3.44 1.53 -3.76
N ASP A 6 2.82 1.55 -4.94
CA ASP A 6 2.05 2.67 -5.46
C ASP A 6 0.84 2.94 -4.56
N ILE A 7 0.52 4.21 -4.28
CA ILE A 7 -0.63 4.58 -3.45
C ILE A 7 -1.93 4.10 -4.10
N GLN A 8 -2.80 3.45 -3.33
CA GLN A 8 -4.09 2.93 -3.75
C GLN A 8 -5.24 3.42 -2.86
N PRO A 9 -6.49 3.37 -3.35
CA PRO A 9 -7.68 3.52 -2.51
C PRO A 9 -7.68 2.54 -1.33
N GLY A 10 -7.98 3.04 -0.13
CA GLY A 10 -7.92 2.29 1.14
C GLY A 10 -6.63 2.53 1.92
N ASP A 11 -5.59 3.10 1.31
CA ASP A 11 -4.32 3.36 1.97
C ASP A 11 -4.41 4.52 2.96
N VAL A 12 -3.56 4.46 3.98
CA VAL A 12 -3.22 5.63 4.80
C VAL A 12 -1.91 6.20 4.28
N ALA A 13 -1.96 7.44 3.79
CA ALA A 13 -0.80 8.18 3.30
C ALA A 13 -0.50 9.39 4.20
N LEU A 14 0.69 9.97 4.04
CA LEU A 14 1.07 11.25 4.63
C LEU A 14 0.98 12.37 3.58
N ASP A 15 0.28 13.46 3.92
CA ASP A 15 0.40 14.69 3.16
C ASP A 15 1.79 15.30 3.40
N ARG A 16 2.65 15.30 2.38
CA ARG A 16 4.02 15.83 2.44
C ARG A 16 4.10 17.32 2.77
N THR A 17 3.02 18.06 2.57
CA THR A 17 2.97 19.50 2.89
C THR A 17 2.69 19.78 4.36
N GLN A 18 1.86 18.94 5.01
CA GLN A 18 1.43 19.14 6.40
C GLN A 18 2.02 18.12 7.38
N GLY A 19 2.57 17.00 6.89
CA GLY A 19 3.02 15.89 7.72
C GLY A 19 1.87 15.20 8.47
N ARG A 20 0.66 15.20 7.89
CA ARG A 20 -0.55 14.68 8.55
C ARG A 20 -1.09 13.48 7.79
N PRO A 21 -1.62 12.47 8.49
CA PRO A 21 -2.19 11.30 7.84
C PRO A 21 -3.50 11.66 7.14
N VAL A 22 -3.66 11.08 5.95
CA VAL A 22 -4.87 11.09 5.15
C VAL A 22 -5.23 9.66 4.77
N HIS A 23 -6.52 9.37 4.69
CA HIS A 23 -7.03 8.13 4.11
C HIS A 23 -7.34 8.39 2.64
N VAL A 24 -6.81 7.57 1.75
CA VAL A 24 -7.10 7.58 0.32
C VAL A 24 -8.44 6.90 0.09
N LEU A 25 -9.42 7.64 -0.41
CA LEU A 25 -10.79 7.14 -0.57
C LEU A 25 -11.01 6.56 -1.97
N GLU A 26 -10.49 7.25 -2.98
CA GLU A 26 -10.73 6.94 -4.39
C GLU A 26 -9.58 7.48 -5.26
N ASP A 27 -9.26 6.78 -6.34
CA ASP A 27 -8.49 7.31 -7.46
C ASP A 27 -9.49 7.98 -8.40
N THR A 28 -9.31 9.28 -8.69
CA THR A 28 -10.26 10.00 -9.54
C THR A 28 -10.15 9.58 -11.01
N GLU A 29 -9.21 8.70 -11.36
CA GLU A 29 -8.87 8.26 -12.72
C GLU A 29 -8.46 9.42 -13.64
N GLN A 30 -8.00 10.53 -13.03
CA GLN A 30 -7.64 11.77 -13.73
C GLN A 30 -6.22 12.18 -13.39
N THR A 31 -5.57 12.80 -14.36
CA THR A 31 -4.34 13.54 -14.13
C THR A 31 -4.61 14.89 -13.46
N ALA A 32 -3.59 15.47 -12.82
CA ALA A 32 -3.68 16.78 -12.17
C ALA A 32 -4.17 17.87 -13.13
N LEU A 33 -3.75 17.82 -14.41
CA LEU A 33 -4.21 18.77 -15.43
C LEU A 33 -5.69 18.57 -15.79
N GLU A 34 -6.12 17.33 -16.02
CA GLU A 34 -7.51 17.01 -16.35
C GLU A 34 -8.45 17.41 -15.22
N TRP A 35 -8.12 16.98 -13.99
CA TRP A 35 -8.89 17.32 -12.81
C TRP A 35 -8.98 18.84 -12.61
N SER A 36 -7.87 19.57 -12.80
CA SER A 36 -7.84 21.04 -12.66
C SER A 36 -8.74 21.73 -13.68
N ASN A 37 -8.71 21.29 -14.93
CA ASN A 37 -9.52 21.85 -16.01
C ASN A 37 -11.02 21.63 -15.77
N GLU A 38 -11.41 20.46 -15.27
CA GLU A 38 -12.81 20.13 -15.03
C GLU A 38 -13.39 20.82 -13.80
N ASN A 39 -12.59 20.94 -12.73
CA ASN A 39 -13.05 21.46 -11.44
C ASN A 39 -12.81 22.98 -11.27
N GLY A 40 -12.13 23.63 -12.23
CA GLY A 40 -11.85 25.07 -12.18
C GLY A 40 -10.93 25.47 -11.04
N TYR A 41 -10.05 24.56 -10.62
CA TYR A 41 -9.08 24.76 -9.54
C TYR A 41 -7.71 24.24 -9.96
N ASP A 42 -6.70 25.11 -9.93
CA ASP A 42 -5.36 24.76 -10.40
C ASP A 42 -4.58 23.96 -9.33
N LEU A 43 -4.45 22.65 -9.55
CA LEU A 43 -3.63 21.78 -8.70
C LEU A 43 -2.13 21.97 -8.92
N LEU A 44 -1.68 22.49 -10.06
CA LEU A 44 -0.26 22.66 -10.39
C LEU A 44 0.30 23.93 -9.73
N GLU A 45 -0.48 25.00 -9.71
CA GLU A 45 -0.12 26.29 -9.09
C GLU A 45 -0.46 26.36 -7.60
N ASN A 46 -1.13 25.34 -7.04
CA ASN A 46 -1.31 25.27 -5.60
C ASN A 46 0.04 25.17 -4.90
N TYR A 47 0.37 26.15 -4.04
CA TYR A 47 1.65 26.25 -3.36
C TYR A 47 2.12 24.95 -2.67
N GLY A 48 1.20 24.18 -2.07
CA GLY A 48 1.53 22.91 -1.45
C GLY A 48 1.96 21.87 -2.48
N ASN A 49 1.21 21.76 -3.56
CA ASN A 49 1.45 20.80 -4.65
C ASN A 49 2.72 21.17 -5.45
N GLU A 50 2.91 22.45 -5.79
CA GLU A 50 4.12 22.95 -6.46
C GLU A 50 5.39 22.56 -5.69
N ARG A 51 5.37 22.77 -4.35
CA ARG A 51 6.49 22.42 -3.47
C ARG A 51 6.77 20.91 -3.41
N CYS A 52 5.75 20.08 -3.64
CA CYS A 52 5.88 18.63 -3.71
C CYS A 52 6.35 18.13 -5.09
N GLY A 53 6.52 19.03 -6.06
CA GLY A 53 6.95 18.69 -7.42
C GLY A 53 5.81 18.16 -8.27
N THR A 54 4.57 18.55 -7.99
CA THR A 54 3.41 18.09 -8.77
C THR A 54 3.56 18.41 -10.25
N THR A 55 3.31 17.40 -11.08
CA THR A 55 3.34 17.52 -12.53
C THR A 55 1.94 17.40 -13.12
N ALA A 56 1.77 17.85 -14.38
CA ALA A 56 0.52 17.74 -15.11
C ALA A 56 -0.01 16.31 -15.25
N SER A 57 0.88 15.31 -15.22
CA SER A 57 0.57 13.89 -15.40
C SER A 57 0.33 13.13 -14.10
N ASP A 58 0.51 13.76 -12.94
CA ASP A 58 0.31 13.08 -11.66
C ASP A 58 -1.13 12.60 -11.53
N ARG A 59 -1.32 11.36 -11.08
CA ARG A 59 -2.64 10.86 -10.68
C ARG A 59 -3.20 11.71 -9.55
N VAL A 60 -4.51 11.86 -9.51
CA VAL A 60 -5.20 12.60 -8.45
C VAL A 60 -6.03 11.63 -7.62
N PHE A 61 -5.86 11.72 -6.30
CA PHE A 61 -6.63 10.95 -5.35
C PHE A 61 -7.58 11.83 -4.56
N GLU A 62 -8.77 11.31 -4.28
CA GLU A 62 -9.65 11.89 -3.27
C GLU A 62 -9.24 11.36 -1.89
N VAL A 63 -8.92 12.27 -0.97
CA VAL A 63 -8.42 11.92 0.36
C VAL A 63 -9.19 12.65 1.47
N ALA A 64 -9.21 12.04 2.66
CA ALA A 64 -9.74 12.65 3.87
C ALA A 64 -8.70 12.65 4.99
N TYR A 65 -8.52 13.78 5.68
CA TYR A 65 -7.58 13.84 6.80
C TYR A 65 -8.04 13.03 8.01
N CYS A 66 -7.15 12.18 8.53
CA CYS A 66 -7.33 11.42 9.76
C CYS A 66 -6.95 12.26 10.99
N SER A 67 -7.70 13.33 11.25
CA SER A 67 -7.28 14.37 12.20
C SER A 67 -7.69 14.11 13.65
N SER A 68 -8.81 13.42 13.87
CA SER A 68 -9.38 13.20 15.19
C SER A 68 -10.33 12.02 15.14
N ILE A 69 -10.22 11.12 16.12
CA ILE A 69 -11.15 10.00 16.31
C ILE A 69 -12.56 10.45 16.74
N GLN A 70 -12.70 11.71 17.17
CA GLN A 70 -13.95 12.26 17.69
C GLN A 70 -14.78 12.98 16.60
N SER A 71 -14.31 13.01 15.36
CA SER A 71 -14.92 13.80 14.31
C SER A 71 -15.10 12.98 13.05
N GLU A 72 -16.29 13.03 12.47
CA GLU A 72 -16.52 12.52 11.13
C GLU A 72 -15.83 13.44 10.10
N PRO A 73 -15.25 12.87 9.03
CA PRO A 73 -14.68 13.68 7.96
C PRO A 73 -15.77 14.57 7.33
N SER A 74 -15.66 15.87 7.51
CA SER A 74 -16.63 16.82 6.94
C SER A 74 -16.28 17.26 5.51
N LYS A 75 -15.08 16.92 5.04
CA LYS A 75 -14.52 17.35 3.76
C LYS A 75 -13.50 16.34 3.24
N THR A 76 -13.48 16.20 1.93
CA THR A 76 -12.45 15.50 1.16
C THR A 76 -11.64 16.50 0.35
N TYR A 77 -10.48 16.08 -0.13
CA TYR A 77 -9.53 16.89 -0.86
C TYR A 77 -8.98 16.10 -2.04
N ALA A 78 -8.85 16.75 -3.20
CA ALA A 78 -8.11 16.21 -4.32
C ALA A 78 -6.61 16.48 -4.08
N MET A 79 -5.81 15.41 -4.02
CA MET A 79 -4.36 15.50 -3.86
C MET A 79 -3.64 14.78 -5.00
N PRO A 80 -2.73 15.45 -5.70
CA PRO A 80 -1.83 14.78 -6.64
C PRO A 80 -0.95 13.75 -5.92
N GLU A 81 -0.67 12.63 -6.58
CA GLU A 81 0.15 11.53 -6.08
C GLU A 81 1.50 12.00 -5.51
N SER A 82 2.18 12.95 -6.18
CA SER A 82 3.45 13.53 -5.72
C SER A 82 3.40 14.23 -4.36
N ARG A 83 2.21 14.64 -3.90
CA ARG A 83 2.00 15.25 -2.59
C ARG A 83 1.77 14.20 -1.49
N LEU A 84 1.45 12.97 -1.86
CA LEU A 84 1.28 11.87 -0.93
C LEU A 84 2.61 11.14 -0.76
N ASP A 85 2.81 10.55 0.41
CA ASP A 85 3.94 9.68 0.72
C ASP A 85 3.44 8.54 1.60
N ARG A 86 4.13 7.41 1.58
CA ARG A 86 3.82 6.29 2.48
C ARG A 86 4.11 6.70 3.93
N VAL A 87 3.39 6.10 4.88
CA VAL A 87 3.68 6.30 6.31
C VAL A 87 5.09 5.78 6.63
N GLU A 88 5.73 6.31 7.67
CA GLU A 88 7.16 6.09 7.91
C GLU A 88 7.53 4.62 8.11
N THR A 89 6.61 3.82 8.66
CA THR A 89 6.82 2.38 8.84
C THR A 89 6.86 1.62 7.52
N GLU A 90 6.00 1.99 6.56
CA GLU A 90 5.96 1.38 5.22
C GLU A 90 7.12 1.87 4.38
N LYS A 91 7.46 3.15 4.49
CA LYS A 91 8.62 3.73 3.79
C LYS A 91 9.95 3.13 4.25
N ALA A 92 10.05 2.75 5.52
CA ALA A 92 11.22 2.04 6.04
C ALA A 92 11.31 0.59 5.54
N ASP A 93 10.24 0.09 4.93
CA ASP A 93 10.07 -1.26 4.38
C ASP A 93 9.89 -1.20 2.85
N ASP A 94 10.66 -0.31 2.21
CA ASP A 94 10.66 -0.06 0.75
C ASP A 94 9.28 0.24 0.14
N GLY A 95 8.33 0.72 0.94
CA GLY A 95 6.97 1.10 0.51
C GLY A 95 5.93 0.00 0.69
N ARG A 96 6.33 -1.18 1.16
CA ARG A 96 5.43 -2.30 1.42
C ARG A 96 4.45 -1.98 2.55
N GLN A 97 3.19 -2.39 2.41
CA GLN A 97 2.22 -2.15 3.46
C GLN A 97 2.49 -3.06 4.66
N VAL A 98 2.20 -2.55 5.87
CA VAL A 98 2.36 -3.35 7.09
C VAL A 98 1.50 -4.61 7.06
N TYR A 99 0.35 -4.57 6.37
CA TYR A 99 -0.53 -5.72 6.19
C TYR A 99 0.17 -6.84 5.40
N ASP A 100 0.84 -6.52 4.30
CA ASP A 100 1.50 -7.51 3.45
C ASP A 100 2.60 -8.24 4.20
N ARG A 101 3.37 -7.50 5.01
CA ARG A 101 4.35 -8.10 5.93
C ARG A 101 3.70 -9.10 6.88
N ILE A 102 2.58 -8.73 7.50
CA ILE A 102 1.85 -9.62 8.42
C ILE A 102 1.35 -10.87 7.69
N VAL A 103 0.86 -10.71 6.45
CA VAL A 103 0.40 -11.85 5.63
C VAL A 103 1.56 -12.80 5.35
N VAL A 104 2.71 -12.29 4.91
CA VAL A 104 3.91 -13.10 4.67
C VAL A 104 4.39 -13.77 5.95
N ASP A 105 4.51 -13.05 7.06
CA ASP A 105 4.94 -13.60 8.36
C ASP A 105 4.03 -14.74 8.84
N VAL A 106 2.72 -14.62 8.62
CA VAL A 106 1.74 -15.65 8.99
C VAL A 106 1.85 -16.85 8.05
N LEU A 107 1.93 -16.62 6.74
CA LEU A 107 2.07 -17.69 5.76
C LEU A 107 3.38 -18.45 5.95
N GLU A 108 4.49 -17.76 6.23
CA GLU A 108 5.79 -18.37 6.50
C GLU A 108 5.69 -19.36 7.65
N GLN A 109 5.10 -18.94 8.78
CA GLN A 109 4.91 -19.82 9.95
C GLN A 109 4.02 -21.04 9.62
N LEU A 110 2.98 -20.85 8.80
CA LEU A 110 2.12 -21.94 8.37
C LEU A 110 2.84 -22.90 7.41
N PHE A 111 3.64 -22.40 6.48
CA PHE A 111 4.46 -23.20 5.56
C PHE A 111 5.55 -23.97 6.31
N GLN A 112 6.23 -23.33 7.27
CA GLN A 112 7.18 -24.01 8.14
C GLN A 112 6.51 -25.17 8.89
N ARG A 113 5.30 -24.96 9.40
CA ARG A 113 4.54 -26.01 10.10
C ARG A 113 4.09 -27.11 9.15
N ALA A 114 3.57 -26.76 7.98
CA ALA A 114 3.13 -27.71 6.95
C ALA A 114 4.30 -28.58 6.46
N GLY A 115 5.48 -27.98 6.26
CA GLY A 115 6.70 -28.69 5.86
C GLY A 115 7.23 -29.67 6.93
N GLN A 116 6.89 -29.49 8.21
CA GLN A 116 7.16 -30.49 9.24
C GLN A 116 6.26 -31.72 9.14
N ASP A 117 5.07 -31.57 8.54
CA ASP A 117 4.12 -32.65 8.34
C ASP A 117 4.48 -33.43 7.06
N ASP A 118 4.28 -32.83 5.87
CA ASP A 118 4.71 -33.36 4.57
C ASP A 118 4.52 -32.35 3.41
N GLU A 119 5.06 -32.68 2.23
CA GLU A 119 4.94 -31.88 1.00
C GLU A 119 3.49 -31.71 0.52
N GLY A 120 2.60 -32.66 0.82
CA GLY A 120 1.18 -32.57 0.52
C GLY A 120 0.49 -31.46 1.31
N ALA A 121 0.84 -31.31 2.60
CA ALA A 121 0.33 -30.23 3.44
C ALA A 121 0.75 -28.84 2.93
N VAL A 122 2.00 -28.71 2.44
CA VAL A 122 2.50 -27.48 1.81
C VAL A 122 1.67 -27.10 0.59
N ASN A 123 1.45 -28.06 -0.32
CA ASN A 123 0.67 -27.84 -1.55
C ASN A 123 -0.79 -27.45 -1.25
N VAL A 124 -1.41 -28.04 -0.21
CA VAL A 124 -2.78 -27.69 0.21
C VAL A 124 -2.83 -26.27 0.77
N LEU A 125 -1.84 -25.87 1.56
CA LEU A 125 -1.77 -24.51 2.11
C LEU A 125 -1.61 -23.46 1.00
N GLU A 126 -0.74 -23.71 0.02
CA GLU A 126 -0.55 -22.86 -1.16
C GLU A 126 -1.87 -22.71 -1.95
N GLN A 127 -2.59 -23.82 -2.13
CA GLN A 127 -3.90 -23.81 -2.77
C GLN A 127 -4.92 -22.98 -1.97
N TYR A 128 -4.97 -23.13 -0.66
CA TYR A 128 -5.90 -22.35 0.18
C TYR A 128 -5.59 -20.86 0.19
N ALA A 129 -4.31 -20.47 0.22
CA ALA A 129 -3.92 -19.06 0.14
C ALA A 129 -4.35 -18.44 -1.19
N THR A 130 -4.18 -19.18 -2.30
CA THR A 130 -4.64 -18.77 -3.62
C THR A 130 -6.17 -18.68 -3.69
N ASP A 131 -6.89 -19.66 -3.16
CA ASP A 131 -8.37 -19.72 -3.20
C ASP A 131 -9.03 -18.55 -2.45
N VAL A 132 -8.38 -18.03 -1.40
CA VAL A 132 -8.87 -16.85 -0.65
C VAL A 132 -8.38 -15.52 -1.21
N GLY A 133 -7.60 -15.56 -2.30
CA GLY A 133 -7.15 -14.37 -3.03
C GLY A 133 -5.98 -13.64 -2.38
N ILE A 134 -5.12 -14.32 -1.62
CA ILE A 134 -3.84 -13.74 -1.22
C ILE A 134 -2.96 -13.61 -2.47
N ASP A 135 -2.22 -12.51 -2.55
CA ASP A 135 -1.31 -12.26 -3.66
C ASP A 135 -0.28 -13.40 -3.82
N ALA A 136 -0.05 -13.79 -5.08
CA ALA A 136 0.81 -14.94 -5.39
C ALA A 136 2.27 -14.68 -5.02
N GLU A 137 2.78 -13.44 -5.16
CA GLU A 137 4.15 -13.09 -4.79
C GLU A 137 4.33 -13.20 -3.28
N ALA A 138 3.34 -12.78 -2.49
CA ALA A 138 3.35 -12.97 -1.04
C ALA A 138 3.33 -14.45 -0.62
N VAL A 139 2.58 -15.31 -1.34
CA VAL A 139 2.57 -16.76 -1.09
C VAL A 139 3.92 -17.39 -1.42
N ASP A 140 4.49 -17.05 -2.57
CA ASP A 140 5.78 -17.55 -3.03
C ASP A 140 6.92 -17.12 -2.10
N GLU A 141 6.97 -15.84 -1.73
CA GLU A 141 7.96 -15.31 -0.77
C GLU A 141 7.90 -16.05 0.57
N ALA A 142 6.70 -16.19 1.14
CA ALA A 142 6.51 -16.86 2.42
C ALA A 142 6.95 -18.33 2.39
N ARG A 143 6.73 -19.02 1.27
CA ARG A 143 7.18 -20.39 1.06
C ARG A 143 8.70 -20.47 0.97
N GLU A 144 9.34 -19.61 0.19
CA GLU A 144 10.79 -19.57 0.07
C GLU A 144 11.48 -19.29 1.42
N LEU A 145 10.93 -18.36 2.21
CA LEU A 145 11.42 -18.07 3.56
C LEU A 145 11.29 -19.29 4.48
N ALA A 146 10.15 -19.99 4.43
CA ALA A 146 9.92 -21.20 5.20
C ALA A 146 10.89 -22.34 4.82
N GLU A 147 11.15 -22.53 3.53
CA GLU A 147 12.14 -23.50 3.03
C GLU A 147 13.55 -23.13 3.51
N ALA A 148 13.95 -21.86 3.40
CA ALA A 148 15.25 -21.37 3.87
C ALA A 148 15.47 -21.59 5.38
N ALA A 149 14.42 -21.38 6.19
CA ALA A 149 14.47 -21.59 7.63
C ALA A 149 14.75 -23.06 8.02
N GLN A 150 14.28 -24.02 7.22
CA GLN A 150 14.56 -25.45 7.45
C GLN A 150 16.04 -25.80 7.21
N PHE A 151 16.71 -25.14 6.26
CA PHE A 151 18.13 -25.35 5.98
C PHE A 151 19.07 -24.54 6.89
N GLY A 152 18.59 -23.45 7.48
CA GLY A 152 19.38 -22.56 8.36
C GLY A 152 19.50 -23.00 9.81
N GLY A 153 18.77 -24.04 10.24
CA GLY A 153 18.72 -24.50 11.64
C GLY A 153 19.89 -25.38 12.11
N ASP A 154 20.82 -25.74 11.24
CA ASP A 154 21.93 -26.69 11.50
C ASP A 154 23.33 -26.01 11.62
N ALA A 155 23.41 -24.77 12.12
CA ALA A 155 24.68 -24.05 12.35
C ALA A 155 24.93 -23.70 13.83
#